data_AF-A0A836CPJ3-F1
#
_entry.id   AF-A0A836CPJ3-F1
#
_cell.length_a   1.000
_cell.length_b   1.000
_cell.length_c   1.000
_cell.angle_alpha   90.00
_cell.angle_beta   90.00
_cell.angle_gamma   90.00
#
_symmetry.space_group_name_H-M   'P 1'
#
loop_
_entity.id
_entity.type
_entity.pdbx_description
1 polymer ?
#
loop_
_entity_poly.entity_id
_entity_poly.type
_entity_poly.pdbx_seq_one_letter_code
_entity_poly.pdbx_strand_id
1 'polypeptide(L)' 'IGRITQTLQDKAMWQDTLIVVLSDNGGPISLTGGASNFPLRGWKYSNFEGGVRTNALVSGGFVP' A
#
# COMPACT_ATOMS: atom_id res chain seq x y z
N ILE A 1 8.93 4.13 3.92
CA ILE A 1 8.95 2.79 4.55
C ILE A 1 10.32 2.44 5.12
N GLY A 2 11.39 2.37 4.32
CA GLY A 2 12.72 1.94 4.82
C GLY A 2 13.24 2.64 6.09
N ARG A 3 13.10 3.97 6.21
CA ARG A 3 13.49 4.70 7.45
C ARG A 3 12.70 4.27 8.70
N ILE A 4 11.41 3.96 8.53
CA ILE A 4 10.55 3.48 9.64
C ILE A 4 10.99 2.08 10.04
N THR A 5 11.22 1.20 9.07
CA THR A 5 11.77 -0.15 9.30
C THR A 5 13.09 -0.09 10.07
N GLN A 6 14.04 0.75 9.63
CA GLN A 6 15.31 0.93 10.31
C GLN A 6 15.12 1.41 11.76
N THR A 7 14.26 2.41 11.98
CA THR A 7 13.99 2.94 13.32
C THR A 7 13.41 1.86 14.26
N LEU A 8 12.55 0.98 13.75
CA LEU A 8 11.99 -0.14 14.52
C LEU A 8 13.04 -1.19 14.88
N GLN A 9 14.01 -1.43 13.98
CA GLN A 9 15.16 -2.32 14.25
C GLN A 9 16.08 -1.71 15.31
N ASP A 10 16.45 -0.44 15.15
CA ASP A 10 17.35 0.27 16.08
C ASP A 10 16.76 0.36 17.49
N LYS A 11 15.43 0.40 17.61
CA LYS A 11 14.71 0.42 18.89
C LYS A 11 14.35 -0.96 19.45
N ALA A 12 14.84 -2.04 18.84
CA ALA A 12 14.52 -3.42 19.21
C ALA A 12 13.00 -3.73 19.23
N MET A 13 12.20 -3.00 18.44
CA MET A 13 10.75 -3.21 18.29
C MET A 13 10.40 -4.11 17.12
N TRP A 14 11.36 -4.40 16.24
CA TRP A 14 11.13 -5.06 14.96
C TRP A 14 10.44 -6.43 15.06
N GLN A 15 10.86 -7.28 16.01
CA GLN A 15 10.39 -8.67 16.12
C GLN A 15 8.91 -8.77 16.50
N ASP A 16 8.35 -7.76 17.17
CA ASP A 16 6.94 -7.71 17.59
C ASP A 16 6.15 -6.69 16.77
N THR A 17 6.62 -6.36 15.57
CA THR A 17 5.93 -5.41 14.68
C THR A 17 5.37 -6.12 13.45
N LEU A 18 4.07 -5.92 13.22
CA LEU A 18 3.40 -6.16 11.94
C LEU A 18 3.32 -4.85 11.14
N ILE A 19 3.80 -4.87 9.90
CA ILE A 19 3.68 -3.76 8.95
C ILE A 19 2.69 -4.14 7.87
N VAL A 20 1.66 -3.30 7.68
CA VAL A 20 0.69 -3.41 6.59
C VAL A 20 0.76 -2.13 5.75
N VAL A 21 0.94 -2.28 4.44
CA VAL A 21 0.93 -1.18 3.48
C VAL A 21 -0.14 -1.45 2.43
N LEU A 22 -1.05 -0.49 2.27
CA LEU A 22 -2.14 -0.54 1.30
C LEU A 22 -2.55 0.89 0.90
N SER A 23 -3.31 0.99 -0.20
CA SER A 23 -3.94 2.25 -0.65
C SER A 23 -5.42 2.27 -0.26
N ASP A 24 -5.97 3.46 0.00
CA ASP A 24 -7.39 3.66 0.34
C ASP A 24 -8.34 3.42 -0.85
N ASN A 25 -7.87 3.68 -2.06
CA ASN A 25 -8.58 3.43 -3.32
C ASN A 25 -7.60 3.22 -4.49
N GLY A 26 -8.16 2.87 -5.64
CA GLY A 26 -7.43 2.80 -6.90
C GLY A 26 -6.92 4.16 -7.35
N GLY A 27 -5.83 4.16 -8.13
CA GLY A 27 -5.14 5.37 -8.54
C GLY A 27 -6.00 6.30 -9.41
N PRO A 28 -5.88 7.63 -9.28
CA PRO A 28 -6.64 8.57 -10.08
C PRO A 28 -6.13 8.63 -11.54
N ILE A 29 -7.06 8.83 -12.48
CA ILE A 29 -6.75 9.14 -13.88
C ILE A 29 -7.44 10.46 -14.19
N SER A 30 -6.80 11.57 -13.83
CA SER A 30 -7.36 12.92 -13.88
C SER A 30 -6.35 13.96 -14.33
N LEU A 31 -6.79 15.16 -14.69
CA LEU A 31 -5.91 16.26 -15.12
C LEU A 31 -4.90 16.70 -14.05
N THR A 32 -5.24 16.52 -12.77
CA THR A 32 -4.41 16.94 -11.63
C THR A 32 -3.61 15.79 -11.02
N GLY A 33 -3.65 14.59 -11.59
CA GLY A 33 -2.94 13.43 -11.08
C GLY A 33 -3.20 12.16 -11.90
N GLY A 34 -2.14 11.39 -12.13
CA GLY A 34 -2.18 10.16 -12.93
C GLY A 34 -1.55 8.99 -12.18
N ALA A 35 -2.16 7.82 -12.33
CA ALA A 35 -1.69 6.54 -11.84
C ALA A 35 -2.05 5.44 -12.84
N SER A 36 -1.48 4.25 -12.65
CA SER A 36 -1.82 3.06 -13.43
C SER A 36 -2.53 2.05 -12.54
N ASN A 37 -3.72 1.63 -12.96
CA ASN A 37 -4.46 0.54 -12.34
C ASN A 37 -4.37 -0.74 -13.17
N PHE A 38 -3.53 -0.79 -14.21
CA PHE A 38 -3.40 -1.95 -15.08
C PHE A 38 -3.07 -3.22 -14.28
N PRO A 39 -3.69 -4.37 -14.58
CA PRO A 39 -4.61 -4.67 -15.68
C PRO A 39 -6.10 -4.42 -15.37
N LEU A 40 -6.41 -3.74 -14.27
CA LEU A 40 -7.76 -3.62 -13.74
C LEU A 40 -8.53 -2.46 -14.39
N ARG A 41 -9.81 -2.68 -14.68
CA ARG A 41 -10.71 -1.67 -15.24
C ARG A 41 -11.04 -0.61 -14.20
N GLY A 42 -11.05 0.66 -14.59
CA GLY A 42 -11.50 1.77 -13.75
C GLY A 42 -10.37 2.43 -12.96
N TRP A 43 -10.77 3.35 -12.09
CA TRP A 43 -9.89 4.22 -11.30
C TRP A 43 -10.65 4.73 -10.07
N LYS A 44 -10.04 5.62 -9.27
CA LYS A 44 -10.74 6.36 -8.20
C LYS A 44 -12.12 6.85 -8.65
N TYR A 45 -13.12 6.82 -7.77
CA TYR A 45 -14.54 7.12 -8.07
C TYR A 45 -15.30 6.10 -8.93
N SER A 46 -14.73 4.92 -9.21
CA SER A 46 -15.45 3.84 -9.90
C SER A 46 -15.56 2.59 -9.02
N ASN A 47 -16.63 1.82 -9.23
CA ASN A 47 -16.84 0.52 -8.57
C ASN A 47 -16.22 -0.65 -9.34
N PHE A 48 -15.41 -0.39 -10.35
CA PHE A 48 -14.65 -1.44 -11.04
C PHE A 48 -13.39 -1.77 -10.24
N GLU A 49 -12.77 -2.93 -10.49
CA GLU A 49 -11.59 -3.41 -9.76
C GLU A 49 -10.47 -2.36 -9.64
N GLY A 50 -10.19 -1.59 -10.69
CA GLY A 50 -9.18 -0.53 -10.67
C GLY A 50 -9.52 0.67 -9.78
N GLY A 51 -10.74 0.74 -9.22
CA GLY A 51 -11.14 1.74 -8.23
C GLY A 51 -11.19 1.22 -6.80
N VAL A 52 -11.49 -0.07 -6.61
CA VAL A 52 -11.73 -0.67 -5.27
C VAL A 52 -10.68 -1.69 -4.84
N ARG A 53 -9.92 -2.26 -5.78
CA ARG A 53 -8.85 -3.21 -5.49
C ARG A 53 -7.51 -2.49 -5.53
N THR A 54 -6.74 -2.64 -4.46
CA THR A 54 -5.42 -2.03 -4.30
C THR A 54 -4.38 -3.08 -3.99
N ASN A 55 -3.10 -2.73 -4.19
CA ASN A 55 -2.01 -3.57 -3.72
C ASN A 55 -1.94 -3.50 -2.19
N ALA A 56 -1.87 -4.66 -1.55
CA ALA A 56 -1.65 -4.79 -0.13
C ALA A 56 -0.41 -5.66 0.12
N LEU A 57 0.49 -5.17 0.97
CA LEU A 57 1.68 -5.89 1.39
C LEU A 57 1.66 -6.04 2.91
N VAL A 58 2.05 -7.23 3.36
CA VAL A 58 2.21 -7.56 4.78
C VAL A 58 3.68 -7.94 4.99
N SER A 59 4.31 -7.34 6.00
CA SER A 59 5.71 -7.54 6.36
C SER A 59 5.91 -7.22 7.85
N GLY A 60 7.15 -7.06 8.30
CA GLY A 60 7.51 -6.88 9.70
C GLY A 60 8.25 -8.08 10.28
N GLY A 61 8.89 -7.92 11.44
CA GLY A 61 9.59 -9.04 12.11
C GLY A 61 8.64 -10.06 12.72
N PHE A 62 7.36 -9.70 12.90
CA PHE A 62 6.33 -10.63 13.36
C PHE A 62 5.88 -11.62 12.27
N VAL A 63 6.10 -11.30 10.99
CA VAL A 63 5.72 -12.18 9.87
C VAL A 63 6.79 -13.27 9.70
N PRO A 64 6.43 -14.57 9.70
CA PRO A 64 7.36 -15.70 9.59
C PRO A 64 8.18 -15.76 8.30
#